data_AF-A0A537BG22-F1
#
_entry.id   AF-A0A537BG22-F1
#
_cell.length_a   1.000
_cell.length_b   1.000
_cell.length_c   1.000
_cell.angle_alpha   90.00
_cell.angle_beta   90.00
_cell.angle_gamma   90.00
#
_symmetry.space_group_name_H-M   'P 1'
#
loop_
_entity.id
_entity.type
_entity.pdbx_description
1 polymer ?
#
loop_
_entity_poly.entity_id
_entity_poly.type
_entity_poly.pdbx_seq_one_letter_code
_entity_poly.pdbx_strand_id
1 'polypeptide(L)'
;MRKVTAPFYERSAAEELLRALAQYPRYYAAVRPTTLAVDTNSRVTQGIRRGLTRLAALYPEARFPNVYFLIGTLSTGGTTAQSGMLIGTEQSASDPATPLDELPDWARKNFPTHTFESLVGLVVHEAVHTQQKPAPPGQQDNLLRHALGEGIADFLAELAVGPWAANSPRQSYGRAHEHDVWVDFQDEMQGGDSTIRTWMYNGMVPPDKNHGAIDIGYWVGYRIAGAYYARAKDKRAAVRELLELRDAEAILRASGYAP
;
A
#
# COMPACT_ATOMS: atom_id res chain seq x y z
N MET A 1 -2.14 40.09 -23.79
CA MET A 1 -2.25 39.16 -22.64
C MET A 1 -2.16 37.73 -23.16
N ARG A 2 -1.02 37.06 -22.98
CA ARG A 2 -0.88 35.64 -23.29
C ARG A 2 -1.66 34.86 -22.22
N LYS A 3 -2.80 34.27 -22.58
CA LYS A 3 -3.44 33.24 -21.75
C LYS A 3 -2.46 32.08 -21.67
N VAL A 4 -1.79 31.92 -20.54
CA VAL A 4 -1.09 30.68 -20.22
C VAL A 4 -2.19 29.65 -19.98
N THR A 5 -2.53 28.90 -21.02
CA THR A 5 -3.37 27.72 -20.88
C THR A 5 -2.49 26.61 -20.33
N ALA A 6 -2.66 26.30 -19.05
CA ALA A 6 -2.12 25.10 -18.42
C ALA A 6 -2.35 23.86 -19.32
N PRO A 7 -1.40 22.91 -19.41
CA PRO A 7 -1.55 21.69 -20.19
C PRO A 7 -2.88 20.97 -19.88
N PHE A 8 -3.45 20.28 -20.86
CA PHE A 8 -4.74 19.58 -20.74
C PHE A 8 -4.83 18.65 -19.51
N TYR A 9 -3.70 18.04 -19.11
CA TYR A 9 -3.61 17.14 -17.94
C TYR A 9 -3.70 17.88 -16.58
N GLU A 10 -3.25 19.14 -16.50
CA GLU A 10 -3.42 19.95 -15.28
C GLU A 10 -4.87 20.40 -15.11
N ARG A 11 -5.59 20.61 -16.22
CA ARG A 11 -7.04 20.88 -16.17
C ARG A 11 -7.81 19.65 -15.71
N SER A 12 -7.46 18.45 -16.17
CA SER A 12 -8.18 17.24 -15.77
C SER A 12 -8.03 16.91 -14.28
N ALA A 13 -6.82 16.97 -13.72
CA ALA A 13 -6.61 16.65 -12.30
C ALA A 13 -7.24 17.67 -11.34
N ALA A 14 -7.12 18.97 -11.66
CA ALA A 14 -7.77 20.01 -10.85
C ALA A 14 -9.30 19.91 -10.93
N GLU A 15 -9.86 19.63 -12.10
CA GLU A 15 -11.30 19.41 -12.27
C GLU A 15 -11.79 18.14 -11.57
N GLU A 16 -11.00 17.06 -11.58
CA GLU A 16 -11.29 15.84 -10.83
C GLU A 16 -11.29 16.09 -9.32
N LEU A 17 -10.31 16.83 -8.81
CA LEU A 17 -10.27 17.23 -7.41
C LEU A 17 -11.47 18.11 -7.06
N LEU A 18 -11.82 19.08 -7.89
CA LEU A 18 -13.01 19.91 -7.68
C LEU A 18 -14.30 19.07 -7.68
N ARG A 19 -14.40 18.07 -8.55
CA ARG A 19 -15.53 17.12 -8.55
C ARG A 19 -15.58 16.32 -7.25
N ALA A 20 -14.46 15.77 -6.78
CA ALA A 20 -14.40 15.03 -5.53
C ALA A 20 -14.79 15.90 -4.32
N LEU A 21 -14.26 17.14 -4.25
CA LEU A 21 -14.60 18.11 -3.22
C LEU A 21 -16.09 18.49 -3.22
N ALA A 22 -16.69 18.61 -4.40
CA ALA A 22 -18.12 18.89 -4.55
C ALA A 22 -19.00 17.68 -4.21
N GLN A 23 -18.50 16.46 -4.44
CA GLN A 23 -19.23 15.22 -4.17
C GLN A 23 -19.18 14.81 -2.69
N TYR A 24 -18.06 15.06 -2.01
CA TYR A 24 -17.83 14.65 -0.61
C TYR A 24 -17.52 15.85 0.31
N PRO A 25 -18.30 16.94 0.30
CA PRO A 25 -17.94 18.19 0.96
C PRO A 25 -17.84 18.06 2.49
N ARG A 26 -18.68 17.25 3.13
CA ARG A 26 -18.63 17.06 4.60
C ARG A 26 -17.44 16.21 4.99
N TYR A 27 -17.11 15.20 4.20
CA TYR A 27 -15.90 14.39 4.42
C TYR A 27 -14.63 15.25 4.37
N TYR A 28 -14.42 15.99 3.28
CA TYR A 28 -13.23 16.82 3.11
C TYR A 28 -13.15 17.94 4.14
N ALA A 29 -14.29 18.53 4.54
CA ALA A 29 -14.34 19.51 5.63
C ALA A 29 -13.89 18.90 6.97
N ALA A 30 -14.35 17.67 7.28
CA ALA A 30 -14.04 16.99 8.52
C ALA A 30 -12.55 16.60 8.64
N VAL A 31 -11.94 16.10 7.56
CA VAL A 31 -10.52 15.66 7.60
C VAL A 31 -9.52 16.81 7.48
N ARG A 32 -9.95 18.01 7.08
CA ARG A 32 -9.07 19.16 6.80
C ARG A 32 -8.16 19.57 7.97
N PRO A 33 -8.63 19.68 9.24
CA PRO A 33 -7.75 20.02 10.35
C PRO A 33 -6.62 18.99 10.54
N THR A 34 -6.95 17.71 10.38
CA THR A 34 -6.00 16.59 10.51
C THR A 34 -4.98 16.61 9.38
N THR A 35 -5.40 16.80 8.13
CA THR A 35 -4.47 16.87 6.98
C THR A 35 -3.55 18.09 7.02
N LEU A 36 -4.02 19.23 7.55
CA LEU A 36 -3.17 20.41 7.78
C LEU A 36 -2.16 20.22 8.92
N ALA A 37 -2.36 19.24 9.80
CA ALA A 37 -1.50 18.97 10.93
C ALA A 37 -0.36 17.99 10.61
N VAL A 38 -0.19 17.51 9.37
CA VAL A 38 0.85 16.51 9.04
C VAL A 38 2.25 16.94 9.47
N ASP A 39 2.62 18.20 9.22
CA ASP A 39 3.96 18.73 9.48
C ASP A 39 4.20 19.13 10.95
N THR A 40 3.12 19.40 11.69
CA THR A 40 3.15 19.80 13.10
C THR A 40 2.85 18.64 14.05
N ASN A 41 2.27 17.54 13.57
CA ASN A 41 2.04 16.33 14.36
C ASN A 41 3.37 15.61 14.60
N SER A 42 3.88 15.71 15.82
CA SER A 42 5.17 15.11 16.20
C SER A 42 5.15 13.58 16.16
N ARG A 43 4.01 12.92 16.38
CA ARG A 43 3.92 11.45 16.29
C ARG A 43 4.11 10.99 14.85
N VAL A 44 3.48 11.69 13.90
CA VAL A 44 3.61 11.42 12.47
C VAL A 44 5.01 11.75 11.98
N THR A 45 5.47 12.99 12.16
CA THR A 45 6.78 13.41 11.61
C THR A 45 7.96 12.66 12.21
N GLN A 46 7.96 12.40 13.52
CA GLN A 46 9.02 11.60 14.14
C GLN A 46 8.85 10.11 13.85
N GLY A 47 7.61 9.62 13.75
CA GLY A 47 7.31 8.25 13.36
C GLY A 47 7.89 7.91 11.99
N ILE A 48 7.65 8.77 11.00
CA ILE A 48 8.20 8.64 9.65
C ILE A 48 9.73 8.65 9.69
N ARG A 49 10.36 9.64 10.35
CA ARG A 49 11.82 9.70 10.47
C ARG A 49 12.40 8.43 11.07
N ARG A 50 11.83 7.94 12.19
CA ARG A 50 12.26 6.69 12.84
C ARG A 50 12.07 5.47 11.93
N GLY A 51 10.93 5.38 11.24
CA GLY A 51 10.62 4.31 10.30
C GLY A 51 11.64 4.24 9.16
N LEU A 52 11.91 5.37 8.51
CA LEU A 52 12.91 5.47 7.45
C LEU A 52 14.33 5.16 7.94
N THR A 53 14.70 5.61 9.15
CA THR A 53 16.00 5.23 9.77
C THR A 53 16.10 3.72 9.99
N ARG A 54 15.03 3.07 10.46
CA ARG A 54 15.03 1.62 10.68
C ARG A 54 15.04 0.85 9.35
N LEU A 55 14.32 1.32 8.34
CA LEU A 55 14.38 0.76 6.99
C LEU A 55 15.80 0.85 6.41
N ALA A 56 16.49 1.98 6.58
CA ALA A 56 17.89 2.12 6.18
C ALA A 56 18.84 1.20 6.98
N ALA A 57 18.50 0.85 8.23
CA ALA A 57 19.28 -0.13 9.01
C ALA A 57 19.08 -1.58 8.50
N LEU A 58 17.89 -1.89 7.99
CA LEU A 58 17.57 -3.17 7.33
C LEU A 58 18.23 -3.26 5.94
N TYR A 59 18.25 -2.15 5.21
CA TYR A 59 18.82 -2.05 3.86
C TYR A 59 19.67 -0.76 3.72
N PRO A 60 20.99 -0.83 3.99
CA PRO A 60 21.88 0.35 4.00
C PRO A 60 22.01 1.10 2.67
N GLU A 61 21.63 0.47 1.57
CA GLU A 61 21.59 1.07 0.23
C GLU A 61 20.33 1.89 -0.02
N ALA A 62 19.37 1.89 0.91
CA ALA A 62 18.12 2.63 0.77
C ALA A 62 18.36 4.10 0.46
N ARG A 63 17.56 4.65 -0.46
CA ARG A 63 17.55 6.08 -0.80
C ARG A 63 16.11 6.56 -0.79
N PHE A 64 15.85 7.61 -0.03
CA PHE A 64 14.50 8.15 0.13
C PHE A 64 14.37 9.44 -0.68
N PRO A 65 13.45 9.50 -1.64
CA PRO A 65 13.14 10.76 -2.32
C PRO A 65 12.33 11.68 -1.38
N ASN A 66 12.03 12.89 -1.87
CA ASN A 66 11.12 13.79 -1.17
C ASN A 66 9.74 13.14 -0.96
N VAL A 67 9.09 13.48 0.15
CA VAL A 67 7.73 13.05 0.48
C VAL A 67 6.80 14.25 0.36
N TYR A 68 5.76 14.13 -0.44
CA TYR A 68 4.73 15.15 -0.63
C TYR A 68 3.42 14.65 -0.07
N PHE A 69 2.85 15.41 0.85
CA PHE A 69 1.53 15.16 1.41
C PHE A 69 0.52 15.98 0.63
N LEU A 70 -0.41 15.30 -0.04
CA LEU A 70 -1.35 15.89 -0.97
C LEU A 70 -2.79 15.61 -0.52
N ILE A 71 -3.70 16.43 -1.06
CA ILE A 71 -5.14 16.16 -1.02
C ILE A 71 -5.55 15.65 -2.39
N GLY A 72 -5.91 14.37 -2.46
CA GLY A 72 -6.32 13.67 -3.66
C GLY A 72 -7.83 13.50 -3.79
N THR A 73 -8.23 12.64 -4.73
CA THR A 73 -9.62 12.28 -5.07
C THR A 73 -10.09 10.99 -4.40
N LEU A 74 -9.41 10.53 -3.34
CA LEU A 74 -9.58 9.19 -2.74
C LEU A 74 -9.18 8.03 -3.66
N SER A 75 -8.40 8.28 -4.71
CA SER A 75 -8.02 7.28 -5.70
C SER A 75 -6.80 6.44 -5.29
N THR A 76 -5.87 7.01 -4.52
CA THR A 76 -4.69 6.31 -4.02
C THR A 76 -4.27 6.84 -2.64
N GLY A 77 -3.84 5.94 -1.76
CA GLY A 77 -3.23 6.30 -0.47
C GLY A 77 -1.78 6.79 -0.63
N GLY A 78 -1.04 6.19 -1.56
CA GLY A 78 0.36 6.51 -1.81
C GLY A 78 0.80 6.07 -3.21
N THR A 79 1.75 6.78 -3.80
CA THR A 79 2.39 6.36 -5.03
C THR A 79 3.77 7.01 -5.19
N THR A 80 4.58 6.47 -6.09
CA THR A 80 5.89 7.02 -6.43
C THR A 80 5.85 7.71 -7.79
N ALA A 81 6.32 8.95 -7.86
CA ALA A 81 6.47 9.72 -9.10
C ALA A 81 7.91 10.23 -9.27
N GLN A 82 8.22 10.84 -10.42
CA GLN A 82 9.54 11.45 -10.65
C GLN A 82 9.91 12.50 -9.61
N SER A 83 8.92 13.22 -9.08
CA SER A 83 9.12 14.25 -8.05
C SER A 83 9.43 13.68 -6.67
N GLY A 84 9.02 12.44 -6.40
CA GLY A 84 9.15 11.74 -5.13
C GLY A 84 7.92 10.91 -4.77
N MET A 85 7.75 10.61 -3.48
CA MET A 85 6.57 9.89 -2.97
C MET A 85 5.41 10.86 -2.78
N LEU A 86 4.25 10.52 -3.33
CA LEU A 86 3.02 11.30 -3.25
C LEU A 86 2.05 10.56 -2.32
N ILE A 87 1.65 11.19 -1.22
CA ILE A 87 0.85 10.58 -0.16
C ILE A 87 -0.51 11.28 -0.09
N GLY A 88 -1.57 10.53 -0.41
CA GLY A 88 -2.97 10.96 -0.29
C GLY A 88 -3.38 11.00 1.18
N THR A 89 -3.18 12.17 1.79
CA THR A 89 -3.32 12.32 3.25
C THR A 89 -4.77 12.21 3.69
N GLU A 90 -5.70 12.57 2.80
CA GLU A 90 -7.12 12.57 3.10
C GLU A 90 -7.67 11.17 3.46
N GLN A 91 -7.06 10.08 2.97
CA GLN A 91 -7.52 8.72 3.27
C GLN A 91 -7.10 8.23 4.66
N SER A 92 -6.01 8.78 5.20
CA SER A 92 -5.49 8.43 6.54
C SER A 92 -5.98 9.40 7.62
N ALA A 93 -6.62 10.50 7.22
CA ALA A 93 -7.03 11.57 8.13
C ALA A 93 -8.42 11.40 8.74
N SER A 94 -9.12 10.30 8.40
CA SER A 94 -10.39 9.94 9.02
C SER A 94 -10.23 9.50 10.48
N ASP A 95 -11.26 9.75 11.27
CA ASP A 95 -11.43 9.29 12.64
C ASP A 95 -12.87 8.75 12.86
N PRO A 96 -13.20 8.16 14.02
CA PRO A 96 -14.55 7.66 14.28
C PRO A 96 -15.68 8.70 14.22
N ALA A 97 -15.38 10.00 14.26
CA ALA A 97 -16.35 11.09 14.16
C ALA A 97 -16.50 11.63 12.72
N THR A 98 -15.64 11.18 11.79
CA THR A 98 -15.65 11.63 10.39
C THR A 98 -16.89 11.10 9.66
N PRO A 99 -17.70 11.97 9.01
CA PRO A 99 -18.87 11.53 8.26
C PRO A 99 -18.45 10.78 7.00
N LEU A 100 -18.91 9.54 6.85
CA LEU A 100 -18.59 8.68 5.70
C LEU A 100 -19.81 8.45 4.79
N ASP A 101 -20.97 9.03 5.10
CA ASP A 101 -22.22 8.81 4.38
C ASP A 101 -22.17 9.24 2.90
N GLU A 102 -21.32 10.22 2.59
CA GLU A 102 -21.08 10.70 1.22
C GLU A 102 -20.17 9.76 0.41
N LEU A 103 -19.37 8.91 1.07
CA LEU A 103 -18.32 8.12 0.44
C LEU A 103 -18.83 6.83 -0.23
N PRO A 104 -18.12 6.31 -1.25
CA PRO A 104 -18.40 4.99 -1.81
C PRO A 104 -18.20 3.86 -0.78
N ASP A 105 -18.86 2.72 -1.02
CA ASP A 105 -18.90 1.59 -0.08
C ASP A 105 -17.53 1.08 0.38
N TRP A 106 -16.57 1.01 -0.53
CA TRP A 106 -15.22 0.55 -0.22
C TRP A 106 -14.55 1.48 0.82
N ALA A 107 -14.71 2.79 0.67
CA ALA A 107 -14.11 3.79 1.55
C ALA A 107 -14.81 3.77 2.92
N ARG A 108 -16.14 3.64 2.94
CA ARG A 108 -16.93 3.47 4.17
C ARG A 108 -16.50 2.27 5.01
N LYS A 109 -16.05 1.19 4.36
CA LYS A 109 -15.59 -0.03 5.04
C LYS A 109 -14.13 0.07 5.51
N ASN A 110 -13.27 0.73 4.75
CA ASN A 110 -11.84 0.77 5.03
C ASN A 110 -11.44 1.92 5.98
N PHE A 111 -11.95 3.13 5.76
CA PHE A 111 -11.50 4.33 6.49
C PHE A 111 -11.76 4.31 8.00
N PRO A 112 -12.82 3.67 8.54
CA PRO A 112 -13.00 3.55 9.99
C PRO A 112 -11.86 2.80 10.70
N THR A 113 -11.08 1.99 9.96
CA THR A 113 -9.94 1.26 10.52
C THR A 113 -8.65 2.08 10.53
N HIS A 114 -8.65 3.27 9.92
CA HIS A 114 -7.49 4.13 9.85
C HIS A 114 -7.40 5.03 11.09
N THR A 115 -6.16 5.32 11.48
CA THR A 115 -5.84 6.38 12.43
C THR A 115 -4.84 7.28 11.74
N PHE A 116 -4.76 8.55 12.11
CA PHE A 116 -3.80 9.43 11.46
C PHE A 116 -2.34 8.96 11.64
N GLU A 117 -2.05 8.24 12.72
CA GLU A 117 -0.77 7.57 12.93
C GLU A 117 -0.47 6.43 11.93
N SER A 118 -1.46 5.81 11.29
CA SER A 118 -1.23 4.79 10.24
C SER A 118 -0.55 5.38 9.00
N LEU A 119 -0.61 6.70 8.81
CA LEU A 119 0.16 7.44 7.81
C LEU A 119 1.66 7.17 7.91
N VAL A 120 2.18 6.90 9.12
CA VAL A 120 3.59 6.53 9.32
C VAL A 120 3.92 5.22 8.60
N GLY A 121 3.07 4.21 8.76
CA GLY A 121 3.24 2.92 8.09
C GLY A 121 3.13 3.03 6.58
N LEU A 122 2.12 3.78 6.10
CA LEU A 122 1.91 4.05 4.68
C LEU A 122 3.13 4.72 4.03
N VAL A 123 3.68 5.78 4.63
CA VAL A 123 4.88 6.45 4.09
C VAL A 123 6.09 5.49 4.01
N VAL A 124 6.23 4.59 4.99
CA VAL A 124 7.34 3.62 4.97
C VAL A 124 7.08 2.49 3.96
N HIS A 125 5.83 2.08 3.77
CA HIS A 125 5.41 1.16 2.71
C HIS A 125 5.78 1.73 1.32
N GLU A 126 5.41 2.99 1.04
CA GLU A 126 5.83 3.67 -0.20
C GLU A 126 7.36 3.78 -0.32
N ALA A 127 8.04 4.02 0.81
CA ALA A 127 9.49 4.06 0.83
C ALA A 127 10.12 2.70 0.47
N VAL A 128 9.46 1.57 0.77
CA VAL A 128 9.90 0.23 0.34
C VAL A 128 9.75 0.09 -1.18
N HIS A 129 8.64 0.53 -1.77
CA HIS A 129 8.46 0.50 -3.24
C HIS A 129 9.57 1.27 -3.97
N THR A 130 10.02 2.42 -3.44
CA THR A 130 11.15 3.15 -4.03
C THR A 130 12.48 2.38 -4.01
N GLN A 131 12.60 1.33 -3.19
CA GLN A 131 13.78 0.45 -3.16
C GLN A 131 13.64 -0.79 -4.04
N GLN A 132 12.42 -1.17 -4.42
CA GLN A 132 12.16 -2.35 -5.23
C GLN A 132 12.74 -2.20 -6.64
N LYS A 133 13.21 -3.33 -7.20
CA LYS A 133 13.80 -3.34 -8.54
C LYS A 133 12.78 -3.79 -9.59
N PRO A 134 12.86 -3.24 -10.82
CA PRO A 134 12.07 -3.76 -11.94
C PRO A 134 12.34 -5.25 -12.16
N ALA A 135 11.32 -5.96 -12.62
CA ALA A 135 11.46 -7.35 -13.01
C ALA A 135 12.56 -7.51 -14.08
N PRO A 136 13.46 -8.50 -13.96
CA PRO A 136 14.37 -8.85 -15.05
C PRO A 136 13.62 -9.19 -16.35
N PRO A 137 14.21 -8.95 -17.53
CA PRO A 137 13.62 -9.36 -18.79
C PRO A 137 13.27 -10.86 -18.81
N GLY A 138 12.08 -11.20 -19.33
CA GLY A 138 11.60 -12.58 -19.42
C GLY A 138 10.88 -13.10 -18.17
N GLN A 139 10.81 -12.33 -17.08
CA GLN A 139 9.94 -12.64 -15.95
C GLN A 139 8.48 -12.36 -16.31
N GLN A 140 7.58 -13.25 -15.88
CA GLN A 140 6.15 -13.09 -16.12
C GLN A 140 5.56 -12.03 -15.18
N ASP A 141 4.61 -11.28 -15.70
CA ASP A 141 3.77 -10.36 -14.92
C ASP A 141 2.51 -11.13 -14.49
N ASN A 142 2.61 -11.77 -13.33
CA ASN A 142 1.57 -12.67 -12.79
C ASN A 142 1.18 -12.28 -11.36
N LEU A 143 0.10 -12.88 -10.87
CA LEU A 143 -0.41 -12.66 -9.51
C LEU A 143 0.67 -12.85 -8.44
N LEU A 144 1.52 -13.88 -8.52
CA LEU A 144 2.57 -14.12 -7.54
C LEU A 144 3.50 -12.90 -7.38
N ARG A 145 3.93 -12.33 -8.51
CA ARG A 145 4.83 -11.16 -8.51
C ARG A 145 4.15 -9.92 -7.92
N HIS A 146 2.88 -9.67 -8.26
CA HIS A 146 2.11 -8.55 -7.69
C HIS A 146 1.90 -8.72 -6.19
N ALA A 147 1.46 -9.90 -5.76
CA ALA A 147 1.28 -10.23 -4.35
C ALA A 147 2.58 -10.02 -3.57
N LEU A 148 3.71 -10.54 -4.06
CA LEU A 148 5.02 -10.32 -3.44
C LEU A 148 5.44 -8.85 -3.45
N GLY A 149 5.22 -8.10 -4.53
CA GLY A 149 5.55 -6.68 -4.59
C GLY A 149 4.91 -5.88 -3.45
N GLU A 150 3.59 -6.02 -3.30
CA GLU A 150 2.82 -5.33 -2.26
C GLU A 150 3.05 -5.91 -0.86
N GLY A 151 3.08 -7.24 -0.75
CA GLY A 151 3.30 -7.94 0.49
C GLY A 151 4.68 -7.69 1.10
N ILE A 152 5.73 -7.55 0.28
CA ILE A 152 7.07 -7.16 0.72
C ILE A 152 7.07 -5.72 1.24
N ALA A 153 6.34 -4.81 0.60
CA ALA A 153 6.19 -3.43 1.06
C ALA A 153 5.53 -3.37 2.44
N ASP A 154 4.41 -4.08 2.63
CA ASP A 154 3.75 -4.22 3.92
C ASP A 154 4.66 -4.81 4.99
N PHE A 155 5.33 -5.92 4.67
CA PHE A 155 6.15 -6.66 5.63
C PHE A 155 7.35 -5.84 6.09
N LEU A 156 8.09 -5.23 5.17
CA LEU A 156 9.26 -4.41 5.52
C LEU A 156 8.86 -3.10 6.22
N ALA A 157 7.71 -2.51 5.87
CA ALA A 157 7.16 -1.39 6.62
C ALA A 157 6.83 -1.79 8.06
N GLU A 158 6.17 -2.94 8.26
CA GLU A 158 5.85 -3.44 9.59
C GLU A 158 7.10 -3.77 10.42
N LEU A 159 8.14 -4.36 9.81
CA LEU A 159 9.43 -4.56 10.49
C LEU A 159 10.06 -3.24 10.97
N ALA A 160 9.87 -2.15 10.23
CA ALA A 160 10.42 -0.85 10.57
C ALA A 160 9.58 -0.09 11.62
N VAL A 161 8.26 -0.07 11.49
CA VAL A 161 7.39 0.79 12.32
C VAL A 161 6.54 0.05 13.34
N GLY A 162 6.51 -1.28 13.28
CA GLY A 162 5.57 -2.11 14.04
C GLY A 162 4.22 -2.27 13.32
N PRO A 163 3.26 -2.97 13.95
CA PRO A 163 1.95 -3.21 13.34
C PRO A 163 1.26 -1.91 12.94
N TRP A 164 1.00 -1.74 11.64
CA TRP A 164 0.38 -0.53 11.10
C TRP A 164 -0.88 -0.81 10.27
N ALA A 165 -1.00 -2.02 9.71
CA ALA A 165 -2.15 -2.47 8.93
C ALA A 165 -2.85 -3.71 9.54
N ALA A 166 -2.49 -4.11 10.77
CA ALA A 166 -2.90 -5.40 11.36
C ALA A 166 -4.43 -5.60 11.50
N ASN A 167 -5.19 -4.50 11.61
CA ASN A 167 -6.65 -4.51 11.73
C ASN A 167 -7.39 -4.28 10.40
N SER A 168 -6.66 -4.20 9.28
CA SER A 168 -7.29 -4.09 7.97
C SER A 168 -8.18 -5.30 7.68
N PRO A 169 -9.24 -5.14 6.85
CA PRO A 169 -10.12 -6.26 6.49
C PRO A 169 -9.37 -7.46 5.92
N ARG A 170 -8.40 -7.24 5.03
CA ARG A 170 -7.57 -8.31 4.44
C ARG A 170 -6.72 -9.06 5.48
N GLN A 171 -6.15 -8.36 6.45
CA GLN A 171 -5.37 -8.98 7.51
C GLN A 171 -6.25 -9.82 8.45
N SER A 172 -7.45 -9.32 8.77
CA SER A 172 -8.41 -10.04 9.60
C SER A 172 -8.98 -11.27 8.90
N TYR A 173 -9.39 -11.12 7.64
CA TYR A 173 -9.93 -12.22 6.82
C TYR A 173 -8.86 -13.28 6.54
N GLY A 174 -7.68 -12.87 6.06
CA GLY A 174 -6.59 -13.80 5.74
C GLY A 174 -6.17 -14.64 6.95
N ARG A 175 -6.09 -14.07 8.16
CA ARG A 175 -5.80 -14.86 9.37
C ARG A 175 -6.89 -15.89 9.71
N ALA A 176 -8.15 -15.57 9.44
CA ALA A 176 -9.28 -16.45 9.74
C ALA A 176 -9.45 -17.57 8.68
N HIS A 177 -9.01 -17.32 7.45
CA HIS A 177 -9.22 -18.17 6.27
C HIS A 177 -7.90 -18.57 5.58
N GLU A 178 -6.81 -18.65 6.35
CA GLU A 178 -5.45 -18.76 5.81
C GLU A 178 -5.26 -19.95 4.86
N HIS A 179 -5.78 -21.12 5.24
CA HIS A 179 -5.67 -22.33 4.42
C HIS A 179 -6.46 -22.21 3.11
N ASP A 180 -7.72 -21.76 3.18
CA ASP A 180 -8.59 -21.63 2.00
C ASP A 180 -8.03 -20.61 1.00
N VAL A 181 -7.62 -19.43 1.50
CA VAL A 181 -6.98 -18.38 0.69
C VAL A 181 -5.69 -18.90 0.06
N TRP A 182 -4.92 -19.72 0.77
CA TRP A 182 -3.69 -20.29 0.23
C TRP A 182 -3.98 -21.29 -0.89
N VAL A 183 -4.96 -22.18 -0.73
CA VAL A 183 -5.36 -23.15 -1.76
C VAL A 183 -5.75 -22.43 -3.06
N ASP A 184 -6.65 -21.44 -2.97
CA ASP A 184 -7.09 -20.67 -4.14
C ASP A 184 -5.91 -19.93 -4.79
N PHE A 185 -5.00 -19.37 -3.98
CA PHE A 185 -3.84 -18.67 -4.49
C PHE A 185 -2.89 -19.60 -5.24
N GLN A 186 -2.68 -20.84 -4.79
CA GLN A 186 -1.79 -21.78 -5.47
C GLN A 186 -2.26 -22.10 -6.90
N ASP A 187 -3.57 -22.20 -7.10
CA ASP A 187 -4.16 -22.47 -8.41
C ASP A 187 -4.09 -21.25 -9.34
N GLU A 188 -4.15 -20.05 -8.78
CA GLU A 188 -4.27 -18.80 -9.52
C GLU A 188 -2.98 -17.97 -9.64
N MET A 189 -1.92 -18.26 -8.86
CA MET A 189 -0.73 -17.40 -8.72
C MET A 189 0.04 -17.14 -10.02
N GLN A 190 -0.14 -17.98 -11.04
CA GLN A 190 0.46 -17.82 -12.37
C GLN A 190 -0.44 -17.03 -13.35
N GLY A 191 -1.63 -16.64 -12.93
CA GLY A 191 -2.59 -15.88 -13.73
C GLY A 191 -2.14 -14.45 -13.98
N GLY A 192 -2.48 -13.92 -15.16
CA GLY A 192 -2.21 -12.54 -15.57
C GLY A 192 -3.34 -11.57 -15.17
N ASP A 193 -3.50 -10.49 -15.94
CA ASP A 193 -4.40 -9.36 -15.65
C ASP A 193 -5.78 -9.69 -15.09
N SER A 194 -6.49 -10.67 -15.65
CA SER A 194 -7.85 -11.01 -15.20
C SER A 194 -7.84 -11.56 -13.78
N THR A 195 -6.85 -12.37 -13.46
CA THR A 195 -6.65 -12.96 -12.13
C THR A 195 -6.08 -11.92 -11.17
N ILE A 196 -5.12 -11.10 -11.61
CA ILE A 196 -4.60 -10.01 -10.78
C ILE A 196 -5.73 -9.11 -10.28
N ARG A 197 -6.70 -8.75 -11.14
CA ARG A 197 -7.84 -7.89 -10.75
C ARG A 197 -8.83 -8.54 -9.78
N THR A 198 -8.83 -9.87 -9.59
CA THR A 198 -9.68 -10.52 -8.58
C THR A 198 -9.00 -10.58 -7.21
N TRP A 199 -7.67 -10.48 -7.15
CA TRP A 199 -6.89 -10.53 -5.90
C TRP A 199 -6.32 -9.18 -5.44
N MET A 200 -6.08 -8.27 -6.38
CA MET A 200 -5.28 -7.05 -6.20
C MET A 200 -5.99 -5.84 -6.81
N TYR A 201 -5.88 -4.70 -6.16
CA TYR A 201 -6.39 -3.39 -6.56
C TYR A 201 -7.90 -3.44 -6.86
N ASN A 202 -8.62 -4.23 -6.08
CA ASN A 202 -9.97 -4.71 -6.40
C ASN A 202 -11.06 -4.05 -5.53
N GLY A 203 -10.80 -2.86 -4.98
CA GLY A 203 -11.73 -2.14 -4.10
C GLY A 203 -13.08 -1.80 -4.75
N MET A 204 -13.17 -1.79 -6.08
CA MET A 204 -14.41 -1.61 -6.84
C MET A 204 -15.00 -2.92 -7.38
N VAL A 205 -14.33 -4.06 -7.17
CA VAL A 205 -14.81 -5.38 -7.58
C VAL A 205 -15.88 -5.86 -6.58
N PRO A 206 -16.99 -6.45 -7.06
CA PRO A 206 -18.01 -7.01 -6.18
C PRO A 206 -17.46 -7.99 -5.14
N PRO A 207 -17.98 -7.98 -3.88
CA PRO A 207 -17.48 -8.86 -2.81
C PRO A 207 -17.53 -10.37 -3.11
N ASP A 208 -18.39 -10.81 -4.01
CA ASP A 208 -18.49 -12.21 -4.45
C ASP A 208 -17.38 -12.61 -5.43
N LYS A 209 -16.50 -11.69 -5.81
CA LYS A 209 -15.45 -11.88 -6.83
C LYS A 209 -14.05 -11.50 -6.36
N ASN A 210 -13.86 -11.24 -5.08
CA ASN A 210 -12.61 -10.72 -4.53
C ASN A 210 -11.92 -11.67 -3.54
N HIS A 211 -12.19 -12.98 -3.64
CA HIS A 211 -11.57 -13.99 -2.78
C HIS A 211 -11.71 -13.69 -1.27
N GLY A 212 -12.88 -13.11 -0.92
CA GLY A 212 -13.32 -12.85 0.45
C GLY A 212 -12.91 -11.50 1.04
N ALA A 213 -11.86 -10.86 0.54
CA ALA A 213 -11.46 -9.53 0.99
C ALA A 213 -10.77 -8.70 -0.09
N ILE A 214 -10.98 -7.38 -0.03
CA ILE A 214 -10.29 -6.43 -0.90
C ILE A 214 -8.77 -6.56 -0.70
N ASP A 215 -8.03 -6.62 -1.79
CA ASP A 215 -6.56 -6.69 -1.82
C ASP A 215 -5.97 -7.87 -1.03
N ILE A 216 -6.69 -9.00 -0.97
CA ILE A 216 -6.25 -10.19 -0.21
C ILE A 216 -4.92 -10.76 -0.71
N GLY A 217 -4.53 -10.53 -1.97
CA GLY A 217 -3.21 -10.93 -2.47
C GLY A 217 -2.03 -10.24 -1.74
N TYR A 218 -2.22 -9.03 -1.20
CA TYR A 218 -1.19 -8.37 -0.37
C TYR A 218 -0.90 -9.19 0.88
N TRP A 219 -1.95 -9.77 1.49
CA TRP A 219 -1.82 -10.60 2.67
C TRP A 219 -1.01 -11.87 2.37
N VAL A 220 -1.28 -12.54 1.25
CA VAL A 220 -0.53 -13.74 0.83
C VAL A 220 0.94 -13.39 0.62
N GLY A 221 1.24 -12.31 -0.11
CA GLY A 221 2.61 -11.85 -0.32
C GLY A 221 3.33 -11.49 0.98
N TYR A 222 2.65 -10.84 1.92
CA TYR A 222 3.18 -10.51 3.24
C TYR A 222 3.57 -11.77 4.00
N ARG A 223 2.76 -12.83 3.93
CA ARG A 223 3.04 -14.12 4.58
C ARG A 223 4.22 -14.84 3.95
N ILE A 224 4.33 -14.86 2.62
CA ILE A 224 5.48 -15.44 1.91
C ILE A 224 6.77 -14.68 2.26
N ALA A 225 6.74 -13.34 2.21
CA ALA A 225 7.89 -12.49 2.55
C ALA A 225 8.34 -12.71 4.00
N GLY A 226 7.39 -12.77 4.94
CA GLY A 226 7.67 -13.05 6.35
C GLY A 226 8.27 -14.44 6.57
N ALA A 227 7.75 -15.47 5.91
CA ALA A 227 8.27 -16.84 5.99
C ALA A 227 9.70 -16.94 5.41
N TYR A 228 9.94 -16.31 4.26
CA TYR A 228 11.27 -16.21 3.65
C TYR A 228 12.27 -15.52 4.59
N TYR A 229 11.90 -14.34 5.09
CA TYR A 229 12.73 -13.57 6.01
C TYR A 229 13.02 -14.37 7.28
N ALA A 230 12.03 -15.06 7.87
CA ALA A 230 12.18 -15.84 9.09
C ALA A 230 13.22 -16.96 8.94
N ARG A 231 13.21 -17.67 7.81
CA ARG A 231 14.15 -18.79 7.52
C ARG A 231 15.56 -18.33 7.19
N ALA A 232 15.72 -17.11 6.69
CA ALA A 232 17.03 -16.62 6.30
C ALA A 232 17.96 -16.45 7.52
N LYS A 233 19.20 -16.94 7.40
CA LYS A 233 20.24 -16.74 8.44
C LYS A 233 20.77 -15.31 8.43
N ASP A 234 20.99 -14.75 7.25
CA ASP A 234 21.36 -13.36 7.05
C ASP A 234 20.11 -12.54 6.69
N LYS A 235 19.65 -11.73 7.64
CA LYS A 235 18.46 -10.89 7.47
C LYS A 235 18.66 -9.74 6.48
N ARG A 236 19.88 -9.22 6.34
CA ARG A 236 20.18 -8.14 5.39
C ARG A 236 20.22 -8.68 3.97
N ALA A 237 20.81 -9.85 3.78
CA ALA A 237 20.73 -10.56 2.50
C ALA A 237 19.27 -10.87 2.13
N ALA A 238 18.46 -11.34 3.09
CA ALA A 238 17.05 -11.62 2.84
C ALA A 238 16.26 -10.39 2.39
N VAL A 239 16.46 -9.24 3.06
CA VAL A 239 15.81 -7.98 2.67
C VAL A 239 16.23 -7.57 1.25
N ARG A 240 17.52 -7.70 0.90
CA ARG A 240 18.00 -7.42 -0.45
C ARG A 240 17.31 -8.32 -1.48
N GLU A 241 17.26 -9.63 -1.25
CA GLU A 241 16.62 -10.58 -2.17
C GLU A 241 15.13 -10.29 -2.36
N LEU A 242 14.41 -9.93 -1.29
CA LEU A 242 13.01 -9.51 -1.36
C LEU A 242 12.84 -8.21 -2.17
N LEU A 243 13.69 -7.20 -1.95
CA LEU A 243 13.62 -5.93 -2.69
C LEU A 243 13.99 -6.08 -4.18
N GLU A 244 14.95 -6.97 -4.48
CA GLU A 244 15.36 -7.22 -5.86
C GLU A 244 14.36 -8.11 -6.61
N LEU A 245 13.66 -9.01 -5.91
CA LEU A 245 12.62 -9.92 -6.40
C LEU A 245 12.92 -10.44 -7.82
N ARG A 246 14.12 -11.01 -8.03
CA ARG A 246 14.55 -11.44 -9.38
C ARG A 246 13.74 -12.63 -9.89
N ASP A 247 13.41 -13.54 -8.99
CA ASP A 247 12.62 -14.75 -9.25
C ASP A 247 11.61 -14.93 -8.11
N ALA A 248 10.35 -14.61 -8.41
CA ALA A 248 9.25 -14.67 -7.45
C ALA A 248 8.96 -16.11 -6.98
N GLU A 249 9.11 -17.10 -7.87
CA GLU A 249 8.89 -18.49 -7.52
C GLU A 249 10.01 -19.05 -6.65
N ALA A 250 11.26 -18.63 -6.87
CA ALA A 250 12.37 -19.01 -6.00
C ALA A 250 12.17 -18.46 -4.59
N ILE A 251 11.70 -17.22 -4.44
CA ILE A 251 11.33 -16.66 -3.13
C ILE A 251 10.24 -17.51 -2.48
N LEU A 252 9.16 -17.84 -3.22
CA LEU A 252 8.09 -18.69 -2.70
C LEU A 252 8.62 -20.06 -2.25
N ARG A 253 9.36 -20.77 -3.10
CA ARG A 253 9.94 -22.09 -2.76
C ARG A 253 10.85 -22.02 -1.53
N ALA A 254 11.71 -21.01 -1.46
CA ALA A 254 12.65 -20.84 -0.35
C ALA A 254 11.97 -20.39 0.95
N SER A 255 10.83 -19.71 0.86
CA SER A 255 10.01 -19.33 2.02
C SER A 255 9.46 -20.55 2.77
N GLY A 256 9.22 -21.65 2.04
CA GLY A 256 8.53 -22.83 2.56
C GLY A 256 7.15 -22.51 3.17
N TYR A 257 6.51 -21.43 2.74
CA TYR A 257 5.15 -21.10 3.13
C TYR A 257 4.17 -22.13 2.57
N ALA A 258 3.49 -22.85 3.47
CA ALA A 258 2.50 -23.89 3.19
C ALA A 258 1.66 -24.12 4.47
N PRO A 259 0.71 -23.22 4.79
CA PRO A 259 -0.07 -23.27 6.03
C PRO A 259 -1.18 -24.32 6.07
#